data_AF-A0A416UPN6-F1
#
_entry.id   AF-A0A416UPN6-F1
#
_cell.length_a   1.000
_cell.length_b   1.000
_cell.length_c   1.000
_cell.angle_alpha   90.00
_cell.angle_beta   90.00
_cell.angle_gamma   90.00
#
_symmetry.space_group_name_H-M   'P 1'
#
loop_
_entity.id
_entity.type
_entity.pdbx_description
1 polymer ?
#
loop_
_entity_poly.entity_id
_entity_poly.type
_entity_poly.pdbx_seq_one_letter_code
_entity_poly.pdbx_strand_id
1 'polypeptide(L)' 'MKVIRILAFVVVFLMWLLMAFFTLAAYQTIEWCMDSGTDIPWQVWAMLATVAAWCILILNIPTRSQKDFNRFINWLSDEG' A
#
# COMPACT_ATOMS: atom_id res chain seq x y z
N MET A 1 6.08 -13.59 22.57
CA MET A 1 6.77 -12.88 21.47
C MET A 1 6.53 -13.46 20.07
N LYS A 2 6.62 -14.79 19.84
CA LYS A 2 6.39 -15.39 18.50
C LYS A 2 4.96 -15.23 17.97
N VAL A 3 3.95 -15.44 18.83
CA VAL A 3 2.52 -15.33 18.47
C VAL A 3 2.15 -13.90 18.03
N ILE A 4 2.63 -12.89 18.76
CA ILE A 4 2.37 -11.46 18.45
C ILE A 4 2.93 -11.09 17.07
N ARG A 5 4.12 -11.61 16.71
CA ARG A 5 4.72 -11.39 15.38
C ARG A 5 3.90 -12.04 14.28
N ILE A 6 3.46 -13.28 14.46
CA ILE A 6 2.62 -14.00 13.48
C ILE A 6 1.30 -13.25 13.26
N LEU A 7 0.67 -12.78 14.34
CA LEU A 7 -0.57 -12.00 14.25
C LEU A 7 -0.37 -10.71 13.47
N ALA A 8 0.72 -9.97 13.72
CA ALA A 8 1.05 -8.76 12.99
C ALA A 8 1.27 -9.01 11.48
N PHE A 9 1.96 -10.10 11.13
CA PHE A 9 2.13 -10.49 9.72
C PHE A 9 0.79 -10.81 9.04
N VAL A 10 -0.08 -11.54 9.73
CA VAL A 10 -1.43 -11.88 9.21
C VAL A 10 -2.25 -10.61 9.00
N VAL A 11 -2.23 -9.67 9.95
CA VAL A 11 -2.96 -8.39 9.83
C VAL A 11 -2.45 -7.57 8.65
N VAL A 12 -1.13 -7.46 8.48
CA VAL A 12 -0.54 -6.72 7.34
C VAL A 12 -0.91 -7.41 6.02
N PHE A 13 -0.87 -8.74 5.96
CA PHE A 13 -1.26 -9.49 4.76
C PHE A 13 -2.73 -9.31 4.40
N LEU A 14 -3.64 -9.39 5.38
CA LEU A 14 -5.06 -9.15 5.16
C LEU A 14 -5.34 -7.71 4.72
N MET A 15 -4.62 -6.73 5.28
CA MET A 15 -4.73 -5.35 4.85
C MET A 15 -4.25 -5.13 3.42
N TRP A 16 -3.19 -5.82 2.99
CA TRP A 16 -2.76 -5.79 1.59
C TRP A 16 -3.85 -6.28 0.63
N LEU A 17 -4.50 -7.40 0.95
CA LEU A 17 -5.61 -7.93 0.16
C LEU A 17 -6.76 -6.93 0.11
N LEU A 18 -7.13 -6.34 1.26
CA LEU A 18 -8.18 -5.33 1.34
C LEU A 18 -7.89 -4.11 0.45
N MET A 19 -6.65 -3.60 0.46
CA MET A 19 -6.26 -2.46 -0.38
C MET A 19 -6.27 -2.80 -1.88
N ALA A 20 -5.93 -4.04 -2.25
CA ALA A 20 -6.05 -4.51 -3.63
C ALA A 20 -7.51 -4.49 -4.09
N PHE A 21 -8.43 -5.00 -3.24
CA PHE A 21 -9.87 -4.94 -3.53
C PHE A 21 -10.39 -3.50 -3.62
N PHE A 22 -9.95 -2.60 -2.74
CA PHE A 22 -10.36 -1.20 -2.78
C PHE A 22 -9.89 -0.50 -4.06
N THR A 23 -8.67 -0.79 -4.51
CA THR A 23 -8.14 -0.25 -5.78
C THR A 23 -8.97 -0.73 -6.97
N LEU A 24 -9.23 -2.04 -7.06
CA LEU A 24 -10.00 -2.63 -8.17
C LEU A 24 -11.45 -2.13 -8.18
N ALA A 25 -12.10 -2.11 -7.01
CA ALA A 25 -13.47 -1.63 -6.87
C ALA A 25 -13.58 -0.14 -7.21
N ALA A 26 -12.63 0.68 -6.75
CA ALA A 26 -12.59 2.10 -7.08
C ALA A 26 -12.43 2.33 -8.59
N TYR A 27 -11.50 1.61 -9.23
CA TYR A 27 -11.27 1.71 -10.67
C TYR A 27 -12.51 1.30 -11.49
N GLN A 28 -13.10 0.15 -11.15
CA GLN A 28 -14.32 -0.34 -11.81
C GLN A 28 -15.49 0.62 -11.62
N THR A 29 -15.59 1.26 -10.44
CA THR A 29 -16.64 2.26 -10.18
C THR A 29 -16.41 3.54 -10.99
N ILE A 30 -15.16 3.99 -11.14
CA ILE A 30 -14.83 5.14 -12.01
C ILE A 30 -15.19 4.84 -13.45
N GLU A 31 -14.77 3.69 -13.97
CA GLU A 31 -15.06 3.25 -15.34
C GLU A 31 -16.57 3.20 -15.59
N TRP A 32 -17.32 2.56 -14.69
CA TRP A 32 -18.78 2.51 -14.78
C TRP A 32 -19.41 3.90 -14.74
N CYS A 33 -18.98 4.79 -13.83
CA CYS A 33 -19.52 6.14 -13.73
C CYS A 33 -19.24 6.98 -14.98
N MET A 34 -18.06 6.81 -15.58
CA MET A 34 -17.68 7.47 -16.83
C MET A 34 -18.56 6.97 -17.99
N ASP A 35 -18.82 5.66 -18.06
CA ASP A 35 -19.67 5.07 -19.09
C ASP A 35 -21.15 5.43 -18.94
N SER A 36 -21.65 5.54 -17.71
CA SER A 36 -23.04 5.90 -17.41
C SER A 36 -23.30 7.42 -17.44
N GLY A 37 -22.26 8.25 -17.58
CA GLY A 37 -22.37 9.70 -17.54
C GLY A 37 -22.81 10.24 -16.17
N THR A 38 -22.56 9.48 -15.10
CA THR A 38 -22.89 9.85 -13.73
C THR A 38 -21.68 10.40 -13.01
N ASP A 39 -21.89 11.35 -12.10
CA ASP A 39 -20.81 11.90 -11.28
C ASP A 39 -20.15 10.81 -10.43
N ILE A 40 -18.82 10.83 -10.36
CA ILE A 40 -18.04 9.89 -9.56
C ILE A 40 -18.29 10.20 -8.07
N PRO A 41 -18.78 9.23 -7.28
CA PRO A 41 -19.01 9.44 -5.86
C PRO A 41 -17.71 9.79 -5.13
N TRP A 42 -17.77 10.74 -4.20
CA TRP A 42 -16.58 11.17 -3.44
C TRP A 42 -15.95 10.02 -2.62
N GLN A 43 -16.75 9.01 -2.26
CA GLN A 43 -16.31 7.80 -1.56
C GLN A 43 -15.26 7.02 -2.35
N VAL A 44 -15.32 7.06 -3.69
CA VAL A 44 -14.34 6.39 -4.57
C VAL A 44 -12.98 7.06 -4.44
N TRP A 45 -12.95 8.39 -4.39
CA TRP A 45 -11.72 9.14 -4.12
C TRP A 45 -11.17 8.88 -2.71
N ALA A 46 -12.05 8.76 -1.71
CA ALA A 46 -11.65 8.39 -0.35
C ALA A 46 -11.05 6.99 -0.27
N MET A 47 -11.59 6.02 -1.03
CA MET A 47 -11.01 4.67 -1.16
C MET A 47 -9.60 4.73 -1.74
N LEU A 48 -9.40 5.44 -2.86
CA LEU A 48 -8.09 5.61 -3.49
C LEU A 48 -7.09 6.33 -2.57
N ALA A 49 -7.53 7.37 -1.87
CA ALA A 49 -6.69 8.09 -0.89
C ALA A 49 -6.25 7.17 0.26
N THR A 50 -7.14 6.29 0.73
CA THR A 50 -6.83 5.31 1.79
C THR A 50 -5.79 4.30 1.33
N VAL A 51 -5.90 3.79 0.10
CA VAL A 51 -4.90 2.90 -0.51
C VAL A 51 -3.55 3.62 -0.63
N ALA A 52 -3.54 4.86 -1.12
CA ALA A 52 -2.31 5.64 -1.26
C ALA A 52 -1.63 5.88 0.11
N ALA A 53 -2.40 6.24 1.13
CA ALA A 53 -1.90 6.40 2.49
C ALA A 53 -1.31 5.09 3.05
N TRP A 54 -1.96 3.95 2.79
CA TRP A 54 -1.46 2.64 3.20
C TRP A 54 -0.12 2.31 2.54
N CYS A 55 0.03 2.54 1.24
CA CYS A 55 1.29 2.35 0.53
C CYS A 55 2.41 3.21 1.13
N ILE A 56 2.14 4.48 1.42
CA ILE A 56 3.11 5.40 2.05
C ILE A 56 3.50 4.90 3.45
N LEU A 57 2.53 4.46 4.26
CA LEU A 57 2.80 3.94 5.60
C LEU A 57 3.73 2.71 5.53
N ILE A 58 3.47 1.77 4.63
CA ILE A 58 4.30 0.58 4.46
C ILE A 58 5.72 0.94 4.03
N LEU A 59 5.88 1.87 3.09
CA LEU A 59 7.20 2.32 2.63
C LEU A 59 8.01 3.00 3.74
N ASN A 60 7.34 3.61 4.73
CA ASN A 60 7.98 4.28 5.86
C ASN A 60 8.18 3.38 7.08
N ILE A 61 7.69 2.13 7.11
CA ILE A 61 8.01 1.20 8.18
C ILE A 61 9.48 0.79 8.02
N PRO A 62 10.36 1.09 9.00
CA PRO A 62 11.76 0.75 8.93
C PRO A 62 11.92 -0.77 9.04
N THR A 63 11.92 -1.45 7.89
CA THR A 63 12.16 -2.88 7.81
C THR A 63 13.67 -3.14 7.93
N ARG A 64 14.06 -4.27 8.54
CA ARG A 64 15.46 -4.73 8.52
C ARG A 64 16.02 -4.77 7.09
N SER A 65 15.17 -5.09 6.11
CA SER A 65 15.48 -5.08 4.68
C SER A 65 15.84 -3.69 4.13
N GLN A 66 15.17 -2.60 4.57
CA GLN A 66 15.59 -1.24 4.20
C GLN A 66 16.95 -0.86 4.80
N LYS A 67 17.27 -1.32 6.01
CA LYS A 67 18.61 -1.12 6.59
C LYS A 67 19.70 -1.84 5.82
N ASP A 68 19.43 -3.05 5.34
CA ASP A 68 20.38 -3.81 4.54
C ASP A 68 20.54 -3.21 3.13
N PHE A 69 19.45 -2.70 2.53
CA PHE A 69 19.48 -1.97 1.26
C PHE A 69 20.26 -0.65 1.36
N ASN A 70 20.01 0.15 2.40
CA ASN A 70 20.77 1.40 2.62
C ASN A 70 22.25 1.12 2.89
N ARG A 71 22.57 0.02 3.60
CA ARG A 71 23.96 -0.40 3.80
C ARG A 71 24.62 -0.79 2.47
N PHE A 72 23.89 -1.47 1.58
CA PHE A 72 24.37 -1.84 0.25
C PHE A 72 24.61 -0.61 -0.65
N ILE A 73 23.71 0.38 -0.63
CA ILE A 73 23.90 1.64 -1.37
C ILE A 73 25.10 2.44 -0.82
N ASN A 74 25.26 2.56 0.49
CA ASN A 74 26.40 3.25 1.07
C ASN A 74 27.73 2.57 0.70
N TRP A 75 27.77 1.23 0.67
CA TRP A 75 28.96 0.50 0.25
C TRP A 75 29.30 0.78 -1.23
N LEU A 76 28.31 0.77 -2.12
CA LEU A 76 28.52 1.12 -3.53
C LEU A 76 28.96 2.58 -3.73
N SER A 77 28.55 3.49 -2.84
CA SER A 77 28.91 4.91 -2.92
C SER A 77 30.30 5.24 -2.36
N ASP A 78 30.86 4.39 -1.49
CA ASP A 78 32.21 4.54 -0.94
C ASP A 78 33.28 3.93 -1.86
N GLU A 79 32.89 3.12 -2.86
CA GLU A 79 33.80 2.53 -3.85
C GLU A 79 33.98 3.37 -5.14
N GLY A 80 33.39 4.58 -5.20
CA GLY A 80 33.56 5.55 -6.29
C GLY A 80 34.39 6.76 -5.88
#